data_AF-A0A962DSJ4-F1
#
_entry.id   AF-A0A962DSJ4-F1
#
_cell.length_a   1.000
_cell.length_b   1.000
_cell.length_c   1.000
_cell.angle_alpha   90.00
_cell.angle_beta   90.00
_cell.angle_gamma   90.00
#
_symmetry.space_group_name_H-M   'P 1'
#
loop_
_entity.id
_entity.type
_entity.pdbx_description
1 polymer ?
#
loop_
_entity_poly.entity_id
_entity_poly.type
_entity_poly.pdbx_seq_one_letter_code
_entity_poly.pdbx_strand_id
1 'polypeptide(L)'
;MIGDRVHSVGSAAEAIGAYLQNGGLVMPPLVLCVVVLWFAIGWRWVTLNRGGAKSVRVLINNRLRDKPRVLKGIVDTAVNQGVALWAEHKPYLRERLDEAFGHYQSEIKRYSLVVSTIVAIAPLLGLLGTVIGMIETFNSLGDMTLFSQTGGIAGGIATALFTTQMGLVVAVPGYIVKSVLDRRQRQIEHDLAQIKDILCSLSPARPEIHP
;
A
#
# COMPACT_ATOMS: atom_id res chain seq x y z
N MET A 1 -12.92 -30.80 -18.32
CA MET A 1 -12.63 -29.36 -18.43
C MET A 1 -12.59 -28.66 -17.05
N ILE A 2 -11.98 -29.27 -16.02
CA ILE A 2 -11.82 -28.72 -14.64
C ILE A 2 -10.45 -29.15 -14.04
N GLY A 3 -9.42 -29.35 -14.87
CA GLY A 3 -8.13 -29.96 -14.43
C GLY A 3 -6.96 -28.99 -14.17
N ASP A 4 -6.94 -27.82 -14.81
CA ASP A 4 -5.69 -27.03 -14.93
C ASP A 4 -5.49 -25.95 -13.86
N ARG A 5 -6.39 -25.81 -12.88
CA ARG A 5 -6.25 -24.78 -11.83
C ARG A 5 -5.50 -25.22 -10.57
N VAL A 6 -5.11 -26.50 -10.45
CA VAL A 6 -4.41 -27.04 -9.26
C VAL A 6 -2.88 -27.06 -9.45
N HIS A 7 -2.38 -27.08 -10.69
CA HIS A 7 -0.92 -27.17 -10.95
C HIS A 7 -0.13 -25.88 -10.67
N SER A 8 -0.78 -24.71 -10.60
CA SER A 8 -0.08 -23.45 -10.28
C SER A 8 0.25 -23.30 -8.78
N VAL A 9 -0.48 -23.99 -7.90
CA VAL A 9 -0.26 -23.91 -6.44
C VAL A 9 0.83 -24.89 -6.00
N GLY A 10 0.94 -26.05 -6.67
CA GLY A 10 1.98 -27.04 -6.42
C GLY A 10 3.39 -26.52 -6.71
N SER A 11 3.60 -25.82 -7.84
CA SER A 11 4.94 -25.31 -8.21
C SER A 11 5.42 -24.18 -7.30
N ALA A 12 4.50 -23.33 -6.82
CA ALA A 12 4.83 -22.27 -5.87
C ALA A 12 5.16 -22.83 -4.49
N ALA A 13 4.40 -23.83 -4.01
CA ALA A 13 4.65 -24.48 -2.73
C ALA A 13 5.93 -25.33 -2.73
N GLU A 14 6.25 -26.03 -3.83
CA GLU A 14 7.51 -26.76 -3.99
C GLU A 14 8.70 -25.82 -4.12
N ALA A 15 8.56 -24.71 -4.85
CA ALA A 15 9.59 -23.67 -4.91
C ALA A 15 9.83 -23.08 -3.52
N ILE A 16 8.77 -22.73 -2.77
CA ILE A 16 8.84 -22.25 -1.38
C ILE A 16 9.49 -23.28 -0.45
N GLY A 17 9.19 -24.58 -0.62
CA GLY A 17 9.82 -25.66 0.13
C GLY A 17 11.33 -25.80 -0.13
N ALA A 18 11.74 -25.71 -1.40
CA ALA A 18 13.14 -25.68 -1.78
C ALA A 18 13.85 -24.39 -1.32
N TYR A 19 13.13 -23.28 -1.22
CA TYR A 19 13.62 -21.99 -0.72
C TYR A 19 13.86 -22.01 0.80
N LEU A 20 12.95 -22.62 1.58
CA LEU A 20 13.12 -22.81 3.02
C LEU A 20 14.32 -23.70 3.38
N GLN A 21 14.68 -24.64 2.50
CA GLN A 21 15.84 -25.52 2.71
C GLN A 21 17.18 -24.85 2.35
N ASN A 22 17.20 -23.89 1.41
CA ASN A 22 18.45 -23.30 0.92
C ASN A 22 18.78 -21.91 1.52
N GLY A 23 17.81 -21.08 1.88
CA GLY A 23 18.07 -19.68 2.26
C GLY A 23 18.30 -19.40 3.75
N GLY A 24 18.49 -20.43 4.58
CA GLY A 24 18.83 -20.29 6.00
C GLY A 24 17.78 -19.54 6.84
N LEU A 25 18.21 -19.07 8.03
CA LEU A 25 17.35 -18.49 9.09
C LEU A 25 16.64 -17.17 8.68
N VAL A 26 17.07 -16.55 7.58
CA VAL A 26 16.61 -15.22 7.10
C VAL A 26 15.41 -15.32 6.15
N MET A 27 15.17 -16.50 5.58
CA MET A 27 14.05 -16.74 4.66
C MET A 27 12.65 -16.60 5.29
N PRO A 28 12.35 -17.18 6.47
CA PRO A 28 11.01 -17.08 7.06
C PRO A 28 10.55 -15.64 7.35
N PRO A 29 11.40 -14.74 7.90
CA PRO A 29 11.06 -13.32 8.03
C PRO A 29 10.78 -12.63 6.69
N LEU A 30 11.54 -12.95 5.65
CA LEU A 30 11.40 -12.33 4.33
C LEU A 30 10.08 -12.76 3.66
N VAL A 31 9.75 -14.04 3.71
CA VAL A 31 8.47 -14.56 3.20
C VAL A 31 7.28 -13.97 3.97
N LEU A 32 7.39 -13.83 5.29
CA LEU A 32 6.35 -13.15 6.09
C LEU A 32 6.16 -11.70 5.64
N CYS A 33 7.26 -10.94 5.45
CA CYS A 33 7.20 -9.57 4.94
C CYS A 33 6.55 -9.50 3.54
N VAL A 34 6.81 -10.47 2.67
CA VAL A 34 6.20 -10.56 1.33
C VAL A 34 4.69 -10.78 1.43
N VAL A 35 4.26 -11.77 2.21
CA VAL A 35 2.84 -12.07 2.39
C VAL A 35 2.10 -10.88 3.00
N VAL A 36 2.69 -10.25 4.02
CA VAL A 36 2.15 -9.04 4.64
C VAL A 36 2.11 -7.87 3.66
N LEU A 37 3.13 -7.69 2.81
CA LEU A 37 3.16 -6.64 1.78
C LEU A 37 2.05 -6.86 0.74
N TRP A 38 1.91 -8.06 0.19
CA TRP A 38 0.89 -8.37 -0.81
C TRP A 38 -0.52 -8.28 -0.22
N PHE A 39 -0.71 -8.74 1.02
CA PHE A 39 -1.97 -8.59 1.74
C PHE A 39 -2.30 -7.11 2.00
N ALA A 40 -1.33 -6.31 2.46
CA ALA A 40 -1.51 -4.89 2.70
C ALA A 40 -1.80 -4.11 1.41
N ILE A 41 -1.14 -4.46 0.30
CA ILE A 41 -1.41 -3.88 -1.02
C ILE A 41 -2.82 -4.22 -1.48
N GLY A 42 -3.23 -5.48 -1.37
CA GLY A 42 -4.58 -5.91 -1.75
C GLY A 42 -5.65 -5.22 -0.91
N TRP A 43 -5.45 -5.18 0.41
CA TRP A 43 -6.35 -4.48 1.33
C TRP A 43 -6.43 -2.99 1.03
N ARG A 44 -5.28 -2.33 0.79
CA ARG A 44 -5.20 -0.90 0.42
C ARG A 44 -5.83 -0.63 -0.94
N TRP A 45 -5.74 -1.55 -1.90
CA TRP A 45 -6.39 -1.42 -3.21
C TRP A 45 -7.91 -1.39 -3.09
N VAL A 46 -8.48 -2.25 -2.22
CA VAL A 46 -9.92 -2.32 -1.98
C VAL A 46 -10.43 -1.12 -1.18
N THR A 47 -9.70 -0.67 -0.17
CA THR A 47 -10.07 0.52 0.63
C THR A 47 -9.95 1.82 -0.15
N LEU A 48 -8.98 1.94 -1.06
CA LEU A 48 -8.74 3.13 -1.85
C LEU A 48 -9.64 3.22 -3.10
N ASN A 49 -10.91 2.83 -2.96
CA ASN A 49 -11.90 2.94 -4.01
C ASN A 49 -12.47 4.37 -3.99
N ARG A 50 -11.96 5.22 -4.89
CA ARG A 50 -12.37 6.62 -5.06
C ARG A 50 -13.90 6.79 -5.19
N GLY A 51 -14.56 5.81 -5.82
CA GLY A 51 -15.96 5.90 -6.24
C GLY A 51 -16.08 6.26 -7.72
N GLY A 52 -17.23 6.81 -8.12
CA GLY A 52 -17.55 7.06 -9.53
C GLY A 52 -16.56 7.97 -10.26
N ALA A 53 -16.26 7.66 -11.54
CA ALA A 53 -15.31 8.38 -12.40
C ALA A 53 -15.70 9.83 -12.77
N LYS A 54 -16.69 10.43 -12.09
CA LYS A 54 -17.24 11.74 -12.42
C LYS A 54 -16.49 12.83 -11.63
N SER A 55 -16.29 13.99 -12.26
CA SER A 55 -15.68 15.16 -11.61
C SER A 55 -16.47 15.59 -10.37
N VAL A 56 -15.78 16.04 -9.32
CA VAL A 56 -16.34 16.56 -8.07
C VAL A 56 -17.46 17.58 -8.32
N ARG A 57 -17.28 18.49 -9.31
CA ARG A 57 -18.32 19.47 -9.67
C ARG A 57 -19.63 18.81 -10.13
N VAL A 58 -19.54 17.75 -10.92
CA VAL A 58 -20.70 16.96 -11.37
C VAL A 58 -21.28 16.15 -10.21
N LEU A 59 -20.44 15.75 -9.24
CA LEU A 59 -20.91 15.10 -8.03
C LEU A 59 -21.78 16.04 -7.19
N ILE A 60 -21.27 17.23 -6.89
CA ILE A 60 -21.99 18.23 -6.10
C ILE A 60 -23.26 18.70 -6.81
N ASN A 61 -23.19 19.07 -8.10
CA ASN A 61 -24.35 19.56 -8.85
C ASN A 61 -25.49 18.52 -8.93
N ASN A 62 -25.17 17.23 -9.11
CA ASN A 62 -26.22 16.19 -9.12
C ASN A 62 -26.82 15.95 -7.74
N ARG A 63 -26.05 16.13 -6.66
CA ARG A 63 -26.56 16.01 -5.29
C ARG A 63 -27.44 17.20 -4.93
N LEU A 64 -27.06 18.41 -5.33
CA LEU A 64 -27.89 19.62 -5.19
C LEU A 64 -29.21 19.51 -5.98
N ARG A 65 -29.21 18.77 -7.09
CA ARG A 65 -30.42 18.46 -7.89
C ARG A 65 -31.20 17.23 -7.39
N ASP A 66 -30.94 16.81 -6.15
CA ASP A 66 -31.60 15.73 -5.43
C ASP A 66 -31.68 14.38 -6.17
N LYS A 67 -30.70 14.08 -7.04
CA LYS A 67 -30.61 12.76 -7.66
C LYS A 67 -30.07 11.75 -6.64
N PRO A 68 -30.82 10.68 -6.30
CA PRO A 68 -30.33 9.65 -5.41
C PRO A 68 -29.06 9.01 -6.01
N ARG A 69 -27.98 8.99 -5.24
CA ARG A 69 -26.72 8.36 -5.64
C ARG A 69 -26.44 7.16 -4.76
N VAL A 70 -26.01 6.07 -5.41
CA VAL A 70 -25.38 4.94 -4.74
C VAL A 70 -24.00 5.37 -4.27
N LEU A 71 -23.76 5.32 -2.97
CA LEU A 71 -22.46 5.59 -2.36
C LEU A 71 -21.50 4.45 -2.76
N LYS A 72 -20.55 4.73 -3.67
CA LYS A 72 -19.61 3.73 -4.18
C LYS A 72 -18.15 3.98 -3.79
N GLY A 73 -17.85 5.06 -3.08
CA GLY A 73 -16.50 5.36 -2.62
C GLY A 73 -16.40 6.59 -1.74
N ILE A 74 -15.17 6.87 -1.29
CA ILE A 74 -14.84 7.92 -0.31
C ILE A 74 -15.29 9.30 -0.78
N VAL A 75 -15.15 9.60 -2.07
CA VAL A 75 -15.55 10.91 -2.62
C VAL A 75 -17.08 11.03 -2.65
N ASP A 76 -17.80 9.96 -2.96
CA ASP A 76 -19.28 9.98 -2.98
C ASP A 76 -19.85 10.18 -1.57
N THR A 77 -19.27 9.54 -0.55
CA THR A 77 -19.66 9.73 0.86
C THR A 77 -19.31 11.13 1.35
N ALA A 78 -18.12 11.64 1.01
CA ALA A 78 -17.71 12.99 1.38
C ALA A 78 -18.58 14.08 0.72
N VAL A 79 -18.98 13.91 -0.55
CA VAL A 79 -19.93 14.82 -1.20
C VAL A 79 -21.28 14.80 -0.49
N ASN A 80 -21.79 13.62 -0.12
CA ASN A 80 -23.07 13.51 0.56
C ASN A 80 -23.04 14.19 1.93
N GLN A 81 -22.01 13.91 2.73
CA GLN A 81 -21.82 14.51 4.05
C GLN A 81 -21.58 16.02 3.95
N GLY A 82 -20.76 16.47 3.00
CA GLY A 82 -20.48 17.88 2.78
C GLY A 82 -21.71 18.69 2.37
N VAL A 83 -22.53 18.16 1.45
CA VAL A 83 -23.79 18.82 1.04
C VAL A 83 -24.80 18.84 2.19
N ALA A 84 -24.87 17.79 3.02
CA ALA A 84 -25.72 17.78 4.21
C ALA A 84 -25.32 18.88 5.20
N LEU A 85 -24.02 19.02 5.48
CA LEU A 85 -23.49 20.09 6.35
C LEU A 85 -23.74 21.49 5.77
N TRP A 86 -23.60 21.65 4.45
CA TRP A 86 -23.91 22.91 3.77
C TRP A 86 -25.39 23.27 3.89
N ALA A 87 -26.30 22.29 3.75
CA ALA A 87 -27.74 22.51 3.86
C ALA A 87 -28.21 22.93 5.26
N GLU A 88 -27.42 22.67 6.31
CA GLU A 88 -27.72 23.13 7.67
C GLU A 88 -27.56 24.65 7.85
N HIS A 89 -26.88 25.36 6.94
CA HIS A 89 -26.65 26.82 6.98
C HIS A 89 -26.04 27.33 8.30
N LYS A 90 -25.29 26.50 9.02
CA LYS A 90 -24.66 26.88 10.28
C LYS A 90 -23.36 27.70 10.05
N PRO A 91 -22.98 28.58 11.00
CA PRO A 91 -21.70 29.29 10.94
C PRO A 91 -20.51 28.31 11.01
N TYR A 92 -19.34 28.76 10.55
CA TYR A 92 -18.09 28.00 10.54
C TYR A 92 -18.15 26.71 9.69
N LEU A 93 -18.79 26.77 8.51
CA LEU A 93 -18.90 25.63 7.59
C LEU A 93 -17.53 25.01 7.26
N ARG A 94 -16.50 25.85 7.07
CA ARG A 94 -15.14 25.39 6.73
C ARG A 94 -14.57 24.47 7.82
N GLU A 95 -14.69 24.85 9.09
CA GLU A 95 -14.21 24.06 10.24
C GLU A 95 -14.98 22.75 10.37
N ARG A 96 -16.31 22.78 10.20
CA ARG A 96 -17.13 21.55 10.22
C ARG A 96 -16.80 20.60 9.08
N LEU A 97 -16.53 21.12 7.89
CA LEU A 97 -16.07 20.31 6.76
C LEU A 97 -14.68 19.75 7.01
N ASP A 98 -13.77 20.52 7.62
CA ASP A 98 -12.43 20.04 7.97
C ASP A 98 -12.47 18.94 9.04
N GLU A 99 -13.33 19.07 10.06
CA GLU A 99 -13.56 18.01 11.05
C GLU A 99 -14.18 16.76 10.40
N ALA A 100 -15.23 16.94 9.59
CA ALA A 100 -15.90 15.84 8.89
C ALA A 100 -15.04 15.19 7.80
N PHE A 101 -14.00 15.85 7.28
CA PHE A 101 -13.08 15.25 6.32
C PHE A 101 -11.79 14.73 6.95
N GLY A 102 -11.54 15.05 8.21
CA GLY A 102 -10.34 14.64 8.94
C GLY A 102 -10.20 13.13 9.05
N HIS A 103 -11.30 12.40 9.30
CA HIS A 103 -11.25 10.94 9.41
C HIS A 103 -10.90 10.28 8.07
N TYR A 104 -11.45 10.75 6.95
CA TYR A 104 -11.09 10.23 5.62
C TYR A 104 -9.60 10.44 5.31
N GLN A 105 -9.06 11.62 5.63
CA GLN A 105 -7.64 11.91 5.41
C GLN A 105 -6.74 11.00 6.27
N SER A 106 -7.13 10.75 7.52
CA SER A 106 -6.38 9.88 8.43
C SER A 106 -6.40 8.41 7.97
N GLU A 107 -7.57 7.88 7.60
CA GLU A 107 -7.72 6.49 7.14
C GLU A 107 -6.91 6.22 5.87
N ILE A 108 -6.95 7.14 4.90
CA ILE A 108 -6.21 7.01 3.64
C ILE A 108 -4.69 7.02 3.88
N LYS A 109 -4.21 7.82 4.85
CA LYS A 109 -2.78 7.92 5.18
C LYS A 109 -2.25 6.73 5.97
N ARG A 110 -3.06 6.13 6.86
CA ARG A 110 -2.61 5.09 7.81
C ARG A 110 -1.92 3.89 7.13
N TYR A 111 -2.47 3.41 6.02
CA TYR A 111 -1.93 2.23 5.32
C TYR A 111 -0.81 2.58 4.33
N SER A 112 -0.65 3.86 3.96
CA SER A 112 0.42 4.31 3.07
C SER A 112 1.80 4.14 3.70
N LEU A 113 1.92 4.50 4.97
CA LEU A 113 3.17 4.42 5.72
C LEU A 113 3.66 2.97 5.82
N VAL A 114 2.77 2.04 6.17
CA VAL A 114 3.11 0.60 6.28
C VAL A 114 3.65 0.05 4.98
N VAL A 115 2.97 0.29 3.85
CA VAL A 115 3.42 -0.19 2.53
C VAL A 115 4.76 0.43 2.16
N SER A 116 4.94 1.73 2.41
CA SER A 116 6.20 2.42 2.13
C SER A 116 7.37 1.84 2.94
N THR A 117 7.13 1.53 4.21
CA THR A 117 8.14 0.94 5.10
C THR A 117 8.54 -0.46 4.64
N ILE A 118 7.59 -1.33 4.29
CA ILE A 118 7.92 -2.70 3.87
C ILE A 118 8.69 -2.70 2.55
N VAL A 119 8.27 -1.88 1.57
CA VAL A 119 8.99 -1.74 0.29
C VAL A 119 10.43 -1.25 0.50
N ALA A 120 10.66 -0.38 1.49
CA ALA A 120 12.00 0.12 1.81
C ALA A 120 12.86 -0.91 2.55
N ILE A 121 12.26 -1.73 3.43
CA ILE A 121 12.99 -2.72 4.25
C ILE A 121 13.30 -4.00 3.46
N ALA A 122 12.47 -4.40 2.49
CA ALA A 122 12.65 -5.65 1.75
C ALA A 122 14.04 -5.81 1.07
N PRO A 123 14.61 -4.80 0.39
CA PRO A 123 15.98 -4.88 -0.14
C PRO A 123 17.05 -4.99 0.96
N LEU A 124 16.85 -4.28 2.08
CA LEU A 124 17.78 -4.29 3.20
C LEU A 124 17.84 -5.67 3.87
N LEU A 125 16.71 -6.37 3.95
CA LEU A 125 16.66 -7.75 4.41
C LEU A 125 17.36 -8.73 3.45
N GLY A 126 17.21 -8.53 2.14
CA GLY A 126 17.95 -9.32 1.14
C GLY A 126 19.47 -9.12 1.24
N LEU A 127 19.91 -7.89 1.49
CA LEU A 127 21.32 -7.58 1.74
C LEU A 127 21.80 -8.20 3.06
N LEU A 128 21.00 -8.14 4.13
CA LEU A 128 21.31 -8.84 5.38
C LEU A 128 21.50 -10.34 5.16
N GLY A 129 20.65 -10.95 4.32
CA GLY A 129 20.78 -12.35 3.90
C GLY A 129 22.13 -12.66 3.24
N THR A 130 22.63 -11.77 2.36
CA THR A 130 23.97 -11.97 1.79
C THR A 130 25.07 -11.95 2.83
N VAL A 131 25.00 -11.03 3.80
CA VAL A 131 26.01 -10.92 4.86
C VAL A 131 26.03 -12.19 5.69
N ILE A 132 24.86 -12.70 6.08
CA ILE A 132 24.75 -13.93 6.87
C ILE A 132 25.27 -15.14 6.08
N GLY A 133 24.86 -15.30 4.81
CA GLY A 133 25.32 -16.41 3.97
C GLY A 133 26.84 -16.39 3.71
N MET A 134 27.43 -15.20 3.57
CA MET A 134 28.89 -15.07 3.45
C MET A 134 29.61 -15.43 4.76
N ILE A 135 29.08 -15.05 5.92
CA ILE A 135 29.63 -15.44 7.23
C ILE A 135 29.62 -16.96 7.40
N GLU A 136 28.52 -17.63 7.07
CA GLU A 136 28.41 -19.10 7.12
C GLU A 136 29.41 -19.79 6.18
N THR A 137 29.58 -19.23 4.97
CA THR A 137 30.56 -19.72 3.99
C THR A 137 32.00 -19.58 4.50
N PHE A 138 32.34 -18.49 5.19
CA PHE A 138 33.68 -18.32 5.75
C PHE A 138 33.93 -19.15 7.01
N ASN A 139 32.92 -19.34 7.88
CA ASN A 139 33.06 -20.19 9.05
C ASN A 139 33.31 -21.66 8.67
N SER A 140 32.58 -22.16 7.67
CA SER A 140 32.77 -23.53 7.16
C SER A 140 34.14 -23.75 6.49
N LEU A 141 34.77 -22.69 6.00
CA LEU A 141 36.17 -22.71 5.56
C LEU A 141 37.16 -22.80 6.72
N GLY A 142 36.93 -22.06 7.80
CA GLY A 142 37.79 -22.03 8.99
C GLY A 142 37.87 -23.38 9.71
N ASP A 143 36.77 -24.14 9.72
CA ASP A 143 36.67 -25.44 10.40
C ASP A 143 37.23 -26.63 9.59
N MET A 144 37.96 -26.38 8.50
CA MET A 144 38.53 -27.39 7.56
C MET A 144 37.50 -28.36 6.91
N THR A 145 36.20 -28.21 7.18
CA THR A 145 35.15 -29.09 6.63
C THR A 145 35.02 -28.98 5.10
N LEU A 146 35.35 -27.83 4.51
CA LEU A 146 35.22 -27.54 3.08
C LEU A 146 36.53 -27.60 2.28
N PHE A 147 37.69 -27.88 2.90
CA PHE A 147 38.99 -27.81 2.22
C PHE A 147 39.14 -28.85 1.08
N SER A 148 38.29 -29.89 1.05
CA SER A 148 38.29 -30.93 0.00
C SER A 148 37.27 -30.72 -1.13
N GLN A 149 36.35 -29.76 -1.01
CA GLN A 149 35.29 -29.53 -2.00
C GLN A 149 35.16 -28.06 -2.36
N THR A 150 35.90 -27.63 -3.39
CA THR A 150 35.79 -26.30 -4.02
C THR A 150 34.35 -25.91 -4.40
N GLY A 151 33.45 -26.88 -4.57
CA GLY A 151 32.02 -26.65 -4.83
C GLY A 151 31.24 -26.04 -3.65
N GLY A 152 31.68 -26.22 -2.40
CA GLY A 152 30.94 -25.73 -1.22
C GLY A 152 30.98 -24.21 -1.07
N ILE A 153 32.12 -23.58 -1.37
CA ILE A 153 32.29 -22.12 -1.30
C ILE A 153 31.43 -21.43 -2.36
N ALA A 154 31.48 -21.93 -3.60
CA ALA A 154 30.70 -21.40 -4.71
C ALA A 154 29.19 -21.52 -4.44
N GLY A 155 28.75 -22.61 -3.81
CA GLY A 155 27.36 -22.81 -3.38
C GLY A 155 26.91 -21.82 -2.30
N GLY A 156 27.76 -21.53 -1.30
CA GLY A 156 27.47 -20.55 -0.25
C GLY A 156 27.34 -19.11 -0.78
N ILE A 157 28.23 -18.71 -1.69
CA ILE A 157 28.17 -17.40 -2.37
C ILE A 157 26.91 -17.32 -3.25
N ALA A 158 26.60 -18.36 -4.01
CA ALA A 158 25.40 -18.39 -4.86
C ALA A 158 24.11 -18.26 -4.02
N THR A 159 24.06 -18.93 -2.88
CA THR A 159 22.94 -18.85 -1.93
C THR A 159 22.80 -17.44 -1.36
N ALA A 160 23.91 -16.82 -0.95
CA ALA A 160 23.94 -15.44 -0.48
C ALA A 160 23.35 -14.49 -1.55
N LEU A 161 23.86 -14.53 -2.78
CA LEU A 161 23.38 -13.67 -3.88
C LEU A 161 21.90 -13.90 -4.20
N PHE A 162 21.40 -15.12 -4.09
CA PHE A 162 20.00 -15.45 -4.30
C PHE A 162 19.07 -14.71 -3.33
N THR A 163 19.46 -14.57 -2.05
CA THR A 163 18.64 -13.84 -1.05
C THR A 163 18.48 -12.34 -1.39
N THR A 164 19.53 -11.71 -1.93
CA THR A 164 19.45 -10.31 -2.41
C THR A 164 18.57 -10.16 -3.64
N GLN A 165 18.70 -11.09 -4.60
CA GLN A 165 17.82 -11.11 -5.76
C GLN A 165 16.35 -11.19 -5.34
N MET A 166 16.01 -12.04 -4.37
CA MET A 166 14.64 -12.17 -3.87
C MET A 166 14.12 -10.89 -3.21
N GLY A 167 14.94 -10.20 -2.41
CA GLY A 167 14.58 -8.90 -1.83
C GLY A 167 14.22 -7.87 -2.90
N LEU A 168 14.96 -7.84 -4.01
CA LEU A 168 14.70 -6.94 -5.15
C LEU A 168 13.46 -7.34 -5.97
N VAL A 169 13.28 -8.64 -6.24
CA VAL A 169 12.12 -9.17 -6.97
C VAL A 169 10.80 -8.80 -6.28
N VAL A 170 10.81 -8.68 -4.95
CA VAL A 170 9.65 -8.24 -4.16
C VAL A 170 9.54 -6.72 -4.12
N ALA A 171 10.65 -6.03 -3.86
CA ALA A 171 10.65 -4.58 -3.64
C ALA A 171 10.27 -3.79 -4.90
N VAL A 172 10.75 -4.22 -6.08
CA VAL A 172 10.53 -3.48 -7.34
C VAL A 172 9.04 -3.43 -7.73
N PRO A 173 8.30 -4.56 -7.82
CA PRO A 173 6.86 -4.52 -8.06
C PRO A 173 6.10 -3.80 -6.94
N GLY A 174 6.49 -4.02 -5.67
CA GLY A 174 5.89 -3.35 -4.52
C GLY A 174 5.98 -1.83 -4.61
N TYR A 175 7.12 -1.31 -5.04
CA TYR A 175 7.34 0.13 -5.26
C TYR A 175 6.47 0.69 -6.38
N ILE A 176 6.30 -0.03 -7.49
CA ILE A 176 5.46 0.38 -8.62
C ILE A 176 4.00 0.49 -8.15
N VAL A 177 3.49 -0.54 -7.48
CA VAL A 177 2.11 -0.56 -6.99
C VAL A 177 1.88 0.53 -5.94
N LYS A 178 2.81 0.68 -4.99
CA LYS A 178 2.80 1.79 -4.00
C LYS A 178 2.70 3.14 -4.70
N SER A 179 3.49 3.37 -5.75
CA SER A 179 3.47 4.62 -6.52
C SER A 179 2.12 4.89 -7.19
N VAL A 180 1.45 3.87 -7.71
CA VAL A 180 0.09 3.98 -8.27
C VAL A 180 -0.94 4.32 -7.20
N LEU A 181 -0.86 3.66 -6.04
CA LEU A 181 -1.75 3.92 -4.90
C LEU A 181 -1.56 5.33 -4.34
N ASP A 182 -0.32 5.79 -4.22
CA ASP A 182 -0.02 7.14 -3.73
C ASP A 182 -0.58 8.22 -4.69
N ARG A 183 -0.57 7.96 -6.00
CA ARG A 183 -1.25 8.83 -6.98
C ARG A 183 -2.76 8.88 -6.76
N ARG A 184 -3.39 7.72 -6.51
CA ARG A 184 -4.83 7.65 -6.22
C ARG A 184 -5.20 8.36 -4.92
N GLN A 185 -4.38 8.20 -3.87
CA GLN A 185 -4.55 8.89 -2.60
C GLN A 185 -4.51 10.41 -2.78
N ARG A 186 -3.49 10.93 -3.48
CA ARG A 186 -3.39 12.37 -3.75
C ARG A 186 -4.59 12.90 -4.53
N GLN A 187 -5.13 12.11 -5.47
CA GLN A 187 -6.34 12.49 -6.19
C GLN A 187 -7.55 12.62 -5.26
N ILE A 188 -7.73 11.68 -4.31
CA ILE A 188 -8.83 11.74 -3.34
C ILE A 188 -8.66 12.93 -2.39
N GLU A 189 -7.44 13.19 -1.90
CA GLU A 189 -7.14 14.35 -1.06
C GLU A 189 -7.46 15.67 -1.79
N HIS A 190 -7.08 15.78 -3.06
CA HIS A 190 -7.43 16.92 -3.90
C HIS A 190 -8.95 17.05 -4.11
N ASP A 191 -9.64 15.94 -4.36
CA ASP A 191 -11.09 15.96 -4.52
C ASP A 191 -11.82 16.42 -3.24
N LEU A 192 -11.36 15.98 -2.05
CA LEU A 192 -11.89 16.42 -0.75
C LEU A 192 -11.70 17.92 -0.54
N ALA A 193 -10.51 18.44 -0.84
CA ALA A 193 -10.23 19.87 -0.77
C ALA A 193 -11.14 20.66 -1.73
N GLN A 194 -11.31 20.16 -2.96
CA GLN A 194 -12.18 20.79 -3.96
C GLN A 194 -13.66 20.80 -3.51
N ILE A 195 -14.14 19.75 -2.85
CA ILE A 195 -15.51 19.73 -2.29
C ILE A 195 -15.66 20.86 -1.28
N LYS A 196 -14.70 20.99 -0.36
CA LYS A 196 -14.71 22.05 0.66
C LYS A 196 -14.75 23.43 0.04
N ASP A 197 -13.88 23.71 -0.92
CA ASP A 197 -13.79 25.03 -1.56
C ASP A 197 -15.08 25.37 -2.33
N ILE A 198 -15.66 24.41 -3.05
CA ILE A 198 -16.92 24.62 -3.77
C ILE A 198 -18.05 24.92 -2.79
N LEU A 199 -18.23 24.11 -1.74
CA LEU A 199 -19.32 24.32 -0.78
C LEU A 199 -19.18 25.64 -0.02
N CYS A 200 -17.96 26.02 0.36
CA CYS A 200 -17.70 27.33 0.97
C CYS A 200 -18.00 28.48 0.01
N SER A 201 -17.64 28.35 -1.28
CA SER A 201 -17.95 29.38 -2.30
C SER A 201 -19.43 29.56 -2.58
N LEU A 202 -20.23 28.52 -2.35
CA LEU A 202 -21.69 28.53 -2.48
C LEU A 202 -22.40 29.05 -1.23
N SER A 203 -21.71 29.08 -0.08
CA SER A 203 -22.25 29.68 1.14
C SER A 203 -22.16 31.20 1.00
N PRO A 204 -23.28 31.94 1.13
CA PRO A 204 -23.22 33.39 1.11
C PRO A 204 -22.30 33.87 2.25
N ALA A 205 -21.32 34.70 1.92
CA ALA A 205 -20.47 35.35 2.91
C ALA A 205 -21.37 36.17 3.85
N ARG A 206 -21.57 35.69 5.08
CA ARG A 206 -22.24 36.51 6.10
C ARG A 206 -21.16 37.44 6.66
N PRO A 207 -21.37 38.77 6.66
CA PRO A 207 -20.36 39.71 7.15
C PRO A 207 -19.97 39.35 8.57
N GLU A 208 -18.66 39.33 8.83
CA GLU A 208 -18.07 39.09 10.13
C GLU A 208 -18.66 40.11 11.12
N ILE A 209 -19.49 39.63 12.04
CA ILE A 209 -19.91 40.43 13.19
C ILE A 209 -18.72 40.38 14.15
N HIS A 210 -17.80 41.32 13.99
CA HIS A 210 -16.82 41.62 15.02
C HIS A 210 -17.55 42.22 16.24
N PRO A 211 -17.30 41.70 17.46
CA PRO A 211 -17.81 42.29 18.70
C PRO A 211 -17.17 43.63 19.03
#